data_AF-W8NUS3-F1
#
_entry.id   AF-W8NUS3-F1
#
_cell.length_a   1.000
_cell.length_b   1.000
_cell.length_c   1.000
_cell.angle_alpha   90.00
_cell.angle_beta   90.00
_cell.angle_gamma   90.00
#
_symmetry.space_group_name_H-M   'P 1'
#
loop_
_entity.id
_entity.type
_entity.pdbx_description
1 polymer ?
#
loop_
_entity_poly.entity_id
_entity_poly.type
_entity_poly.pdbx_seq_one_letter_code
_entity_poly.pdbx_strand_id
1 'polypeptide(L)'
;MDDDRKVFLNYLAFTVPHVTVFAGAVFGILVLLGIKTSLALGIFALLYGVMLLAIALVAREHFSDLGLYRLYLAFSAFLVATGLFLLYRALVHS
;
A
#
# COMPACT_ATOMS: atom_id res chain seq x y z
N MET A 1 -1.38 28.40 3.69
CA MET A 1 -0.85 27.03 3.61
C MET A 1 -1.76 26.22 4.50
N ASP A 2 -2.77 25.57 3.91
CA ASP A 2 -3.90 24.96 4.64
C ASP A 2 -3.40 24.00 5.71
N ASP A 3 -3.72 24.30 6.97
CA ASP A 3 -3.23 23.55 8.12
C ASP A 3 -3.65 22.07 8.04
N ASP A 4 -4.82 21.79 7.44
CA ASP A 4 -5.29 20.43 7.16
C ASP A 4 -4.32 19.64 6.27
N ARG A 5 -3.74 20.28 5.25
CA ARG A 5 -2.77 19.63 4.37
C ARG A 5 -1.49 19.26 5.12
N LYS A 6 -1.03 20.12 6.05
CA LYS A 6 0.15 19.82 6.88
C LYS A 6 -0.13 18.66 7.84
N VAL A 7 -1.31 18.64 8.46
CA VAL A 7 -1.70 17.55 9.36
C VAL A 7 -1.77 16.23 8.60
N PHE A 8 -2.38 16.21 7.41
CA PHE A 8 -2.43 15.01 6.55
C PHE A 8 -1.04 14.53 6.14
N LEU A 9 -0.15 15.43 5.72
CA LEU A 9 1.22 15.06 5.36
C LEU A 9 2.02 14.53 6.54
N ASN A 10 1.87 15.11 7.73
CA ASN A 10 2.50 14.59 8.94
C ASN A 10 1.96 13.21 9.28
N TYR A 11 0.64 13.00 9.21
CA TYR A 11 0.03 11.69 9.45
C TYR A 11 0.56 10.64 8.48
N LEU A 12 0.65 10.94 7.18
CA LEU A 12 1.27 10.06 6.20
C LEU A 12 2.75 9.83 6.48
N ALA A 13 3.51 10.88 6.81
CA ALA A 13 4.94 10.78 7.10
C ALA A 13 5.23 9.90 8.32
N PHE A 14 4.32 9.85 9.30
CA PHE A 14 4.43 8.95 10.43
C PHE A 14 3.94 7.54 10.12
N THR A 15 2.87 7.35 9.35
CA THR A 15 2.26 6.02 9.17
C THR A 15 2.86 5.24 8.00
N VAL A 16 3.11 5.89 6.86
CA VAL A 16 3.56 5.23 5.63
C VAL A 16 4.89 4.49 5.84
N PRO A 17 5.95 5.07 6.44
CA PRO A 17 7.21 4.37 6.63
C PRO A 17 7.09 3.09 7.45
N HIS A 18 6.25 3.08 8.49
CA HIS A 18 6.02 1.89 9.31
C HIS A 18 5.36 0.77 8.51
N VAL A 19 4.37 1.12 7.68
CA VAL A 19 3.70 0.18 6.78
C VAL A 19 4.66 -0.33 5.69
N THR A 20 5.51 0.54 5.13
CA THR A 20 6.53 0.16 4.14
C THR A 20 7.54 -0.82 4.73
N VAL A 21 8.05 -0.56 5.94
CA VAL A 21 9.00 -1.44 6.62
C VAL A 21 8.36 -2.79 6.91
N PHE A 22 7.11 -2.82 7.40
CA PHE A 22 6.40 -4.06 7.67
C PHE A 22 6.19 -4.88 6.39
N ALA A 23 5.66 -4.27 5.32
CA ALA A 23 5.45 -4.96 4.06
C ALA A 23 6.78 -5.45 3.45
N GLY A 24 7.84 -4.64 3.55
CA GLY A 24 9.19 -5.02 3.11
C GLY A 24 9.77 -6.18 3.90
N ALA A 25 9.56 -6.23 5.22
CA ALA A 25 9.97 -7.35 6.05
C ALA A 25 9.24 -8.64 5.66
N VAL A 26 7.93 -8.58 5.45
CA VAL A 26 7.15 -9.73 4.95
C VAL A 26 7.68 -10.20 3.60
N PHE A 27 7.92 -9.29 2.67
CA PHE A 27 8.52 -9.62 1.37
C PHE A 27 9.87 -10.31 1.50
N GLY A 28 10.78 -9.75 2.32
CA GLY A 28 12.09 -10.33 2.57
C GLY A 28 12.00 -11.75 3.15
N ILE A 29 11.10 -11.98 4.11
CA ILE A 29 10.87 -13.31 4.69
C ILE A 29 10.37 -14.28 3.62
N LEU A 30 9.40 -13.90 2.78
CA LEU A 30 8.87 -14.76 1.72
C LEU A 30 9.98 -15.19 0.74
N VAL A 31 10.86 -14.25 0.37
CA VAL A 31 12.01 -14.54 -0.50
C VAL A 31 13.01 -15.48 0.18
N LEU A 32 13.30 -15.28 1.47
CA LEU A 32 14.19 -16.16 2.25
C LEU A 32 13.63 -17.59 2.40
N LEU A 33 12.31 -17.75 2.42
CA LEU A 33 11.64 -19.06 2.43
C LEU A 33 11.65 -19.76 1.06
N GLY A 34 12.26 -19.15 0.03
CA GLY A 34 12.34 -19.73 -1.32
C GLY A 34 11.05 -19.63 -2.12
N ILE A 35 10.10 -18.79 -1.71
CA ILE A 35 8.87 -18.55 -2.48
C ILE A 35 9.23 -17.86 -3.79
N LYS A 36 8.63 -18.31 -4.90
CA LYS A 36 8.80 -17.70 -6.23
C LYS A 36 8.62 -16.17 -6.11
N THR A 37 9.59 -15.40 -6.60
CA THR A 37 9.60 -13.93 -6.49
C THR A 37 8.33 -13.29 -7.01
N SER A 38 7.72 -13.84 -8.07
CA SER A 38 6.42 -13.37 -8.61
C SER A 38 5.29 -13.43 -7.58
N LEU A 39 5.25 -14.49 -6.78
CA LEU A 39 4.23 -14.71 -5.75
C LEU A 39 4.53 -13.80 -4.55
N ALA A 40 5.79 -13.71 -4.13
CA ALA A 40 6.21 -12.79 -3.08
C ALA A 40 5.91 -11.32 -3.42
N LEU A 41 6.16 -10.88 -4.66
CA LEU A 41 5.81 -9.53 -5.15
C LEU A 41 4.30 -9.30 -5.17
N GLY A 42 3.51 -10.31 -5.55
CA GLY A 42 2.06 -10.24 -5.51
C GLY A 42 1.54 -10.06 -4.08
N ILE A 43 2.03 -10.86 -3.13
CA ILE A 43 1.69 -10.74 -1.70
C ILE A 43 2.11 -9.37 -1.18
N PHE A 44 3.33 -8.92 -1.50
CA PHE A 44 3.83 -7.61 -1.09
C PHE A 44 2.95 -6.46 -1.59
N ALA A 45 2.66 -6.42 -2.89
CA ALA A 45 1.88 -5.35 -3.49
C ALA A 45 0.44 -5.34 -2.96
N LEU A 46 -0.16 -6.51 -2.74
CA LEU A 46 -1.50 -6.62 -2.16
C LEU A 46 -1.50 -6.16 -0.69
N LEU A 47 -0.60 -6.69 0.14
CA LEU A 47 -0.51 -6.34 1.56
C LEU A 47 -0.24 -4.85 1.74
N TYR A 48 0.77 -4.33 1.04
CA TYR A 48 1.14 -2.92 1.11
C TYR A 48 -0.01 -2.04 0.60
N GLY A 49 -0.64 -2.41 -0.51
CA GLY A 49 -1.75 -1.65 -1.09
C GLY A 49 -2.97 -1.61 -0.18
N VAL A 50 -3.33 -2.73 0.42
CA VAL A 50 -4.47 -2.81 1.36
C VAL A 50 -4.20 -1.98 2.61
N MET A 51 -2.98 -2.00 3.15
CA MET A 51 -2.63 -1.17 4.30
C MET A 51 -2.67 0.33 3.97
N LEU A 52 -2.15 0.73 2.80
CA LEU A 52 -2.25 2.12 2.34
C LEU A 52 -3.72 2.54 2.12
N LEU A 53 -4.55 1.64 1.57
CA LEU A 53 -5.98 1.86 1.38
C LEU A 53 -6.71 2.00 2.72
N ALA A 54 -6.35 1.22 3.73
CA ALA A 54 -6.89 1.36 5.08
C ALA A 54 -6.53 2.72 5.69
N ILE A 55 -5.28 3.16 5.53
CA ILE A 55 -4.84 4.51 5.94
C ILE A 55 -5.65 5.58 5.19
N ALA A 56 -5.90 5.40 3.88
CA ALA A 56 -6.73 6.31 3.11
C ALA A 56 -8.16 6.35 3.66
N LEU A 57 -8.77 5.20 3.96
CA LEU A 57 -10.12 5.13 4.51
C LEU A 57 -10.24 5.85 5.86
N VAL A 58 -9.27 5.67 6.75
CA VAL A 58 -9.22 6.38 8.05
C VAL A 58 -9.04 7.89 7.84
N ALA A 59 -8.19 8.29 6.89
CA ALA A 59 -7.97 9.70 6.58
C ALA A 59 -9.13 10.35 5.80
N ARG A 60 -10.09 9.57 5.29
CA ARG A 60 -11.20 10.05 4.45
C ARG A 60 -12.07 11.08 5.17
N GLU A 61 -12.43 10.81 6.42
CA GLU A 61 -13.33 11.69 7.19
C GLU A 61 -12.71 13.07 7.45
N HIS A 62 -11.39 13.15 7.55
CA HIS A 62 -10.69 14.39 7.84
C HIS A 62 -10.21 15.15 6.58
N PHE A 63 -9.95 14.47 5.47
CA PHE A 63 -9.19 15.06 4.35
C PHE A 63 -9.78 14.78 2.95
N SER A 64 -11.05 14.35 2.86
CA SER A 64 -11.70 14.00 1.58
C SER A 64 -11.72 15.10 0.51
N ASP A 65 -11.64 16.37 0.90
CA ASP A 65 -11.64 17.52 -0.03
C ASP A 65 -10.27 17.78 -0.69
N LEU A 66 -9.18 17.26 -0.12
CA LEU A 66 -7.84 17.50 -0.63
C LEU A 66 -7.54 16.68 -1.89
N GLY A 67 -7.06 17.34 -2.95
CA GLY A 67 -6.59 16.66 -4.16
C GLY A 67 -5.46 15.64 -3.90
N LEU A 68 -4.64 15.89 -2.87
CA LEU A 68 -3.55 15.01 -2.45
C LEU A 68 -4.07 13.69 -1.86
N TYR A 69 -5.22 13.73 -1.18
CA TYR A 69 -5.92 12.54 -0.70
C TYR A 69 -6.41 11.67 -1.86
N ARG A 70 -6.99 12.28 -2.91
CA ARG A 70 -7.45 11.56 -4.11
C ARG A 70 -6.30 10.86 -4.83
N LEU A 71 -5.15 11.52 -4.94
CA LEU A 71 -3.94 10.93 -5.54
C LEU A 71 -3.45 9.74 -4.70
N TYR A 72 -3.39 9.89 -3.38
CA TYR A 72 -2.99 8.81 -2.47
C TYR A 72 -3.94 7.61 -2.52
N LEU A 73 -5.25 7.85 -2.58
CA LEU A 73 -6.26 6.81 -2.70
C LEU A 73 -6.15 6.09 -4.05
N ALA A 74 -5.96 6.82 -5.15
CA ALA A 74 -5.76 6.25 -6.48
C ALA A 74 -4.50 5.37 -6.53
N PHE A 75 -3.39 5.84 -5.94
CA PHE A 75 -2.16 5.06 -5.85
C PHE A 75 -2.35 3.77 -5.03
N SER A 76 -3.03 3.87 -3.89
CA SER A 76 -3.32 2.71 -3.03
C SER A 76 -4.18 1.68 -3.75
N ALA A 77 -5.25 2.11 -4.42
CA ALA A 77 -6.13 1.25 -5.20
C ALA A 77 -5.39 0.60 -6.39
N PHE A 78 -4.55 1.36 -7.09
CA PHE A 78 -3.71 0.85 -8.17
C PHE A 78 -2.75 -0.24 -7.69
N LEU A 79 -2.18 -0.07 -6.48
CA LEU A 79 -1.28 -1.04 -5.91
C LEU A 79 -2.01 -2.34 -5.53
N VAL A 80 -3.21 -2.25 -4.96
CA VAL A 80 -4.07 -3.41 -4.68
C VAL A 80 -4.41 -4.16 -5.97
N ALA A 81 -4.83 -3.43 -7.02
CA ALA A 81 -5.16 -4.02 -8.31
C ALA A 81 -3.95 -4.74 -8.93
N THR A 82 -2.76 -4.12 -8.82
CA THR A 82 -1.50 -4.72 -9.29
C THR A 82 -1.15 -5.97 -8.49
N GLY A 83 -1.30 -5.94 -7.16
CA GLY A 83 -1.07 -7.12 -6.30
C GLY A 83 -2.00 -8.27 -6.65
N LEU A 84 -3.30 -8.00 -6.84
CA LEU A 84 -4.27 -9.00 -7.28
C LEU A 84 -3.92 -9.57 -8.66
N PHE A 85 -3.53 -8.71 -9.61
CA PHE A 85 -3.12 -9.13 -10.95
C PHE A 85 -1.87 -10.02 -10.92
N LEU A 86 -0.85 -9.64 -10.14
CA LEU A 86 0.37 -10.41 -9.97
C LEU A 86 0.10 -11.77 -9.31
N LEU A 87 -0.74 -11.81 -8.27
CA LEU A 87 -1.13 -13.06 -7.62
C LEU A 87 -1.91 -13.96 -8.58
N TYR A 88 -2.88 -13.43 -9.30
CA TYR A 88 -3.63 -14.18 -10.30
C TYR A 88 -2.69 -14.78 -11.35
N ARG A 89 -1.77 -13.98 -11.89
CA ARG A 89 -0.79 -14.49 -12.86
C ARG A 89 0.14 -15.54 -12.25
N ALA A 90 0.60 -15.32 -11.02
CA ALA A 90 1.50 -16.24 -10.33
C ALA A 90 0.82 -17.58 -10.02
N LEU A 91 -0.48 -17.59 -9.73
CA LEU A 91 -1.29 -18.80 -9.52
C LEU A 91 -1.60 -19.53 -10.82
N VAL A 92 -1.94 -18.82 -11.89
CA VAL A 92 -2.29 -19.41 -13.19
C VAL A 92 -1.08 -19.97 -13.94
N HIS A 93 0.14 -19.50 -13.64
CA HIS A 93 1.38 -19.99 -14.26
C HIS A 93 2.33 -20.73 -13.27
N SER A 94 1.87 -21.10 -12.07
CA SER A 94 2.68 -21.86 -11.11
C SER A 94 2.53 -23.36 -11.26
#